data_AF-A0A3C1B1H4-F1
#
_entry.id   AF-A0A3C1B1H4-F1
#
_cell.length_a   1.000
_cell.length_b   1.000
_cell.length_c   1.000
_cell.angle_alpha   90.00
_cell.angle_beta   90.00
_cell.angle_gamma   90.00
#
_symmetry.space_group_name_H-M   'P 1'
#
loop_
_entity.id
_entity.type
_entity.pdbx_description
1 polymer ?
#
loop_
_entity_poly.entity_id
_entity_poly.type
_entity_poly.pdbx_seq_one_letter_code
_entity_poly.pdbx_strand_id
1 'polypeptide(L)'
;MKIKYTFVTGETVEIEVDAELGNVVIAIEHDQSNRDRAETRRHSSLDQLAAAGFDPADKAAGPAAVFEQKEAIAAHLTNLAKLRKVMSELLPQQQDLIRKIYFENRTMTSIANEEAVSVAAIHDRLKKIHQKLKKLLS
;
A
#
# COMPACT_ATOMS: atom_id res chain seq x y z
N MET A 1 -26.54 45.32 0.22
CA MET A 1 -25.37 44.46 -0.05
C MET A 1 -25.68 43.60 -1.26
N LYS A 2 -24.73 43.34 -2.16
CA LYS A 2 -24.93 42.44 -3.30
C LYS A 2 -24.36 41.07 -2.99
N ILE A 3 -25.16 40.02 -3.14
CA ILE A 3 -24.73 38.63 -2.95
C ILE A 3 -24.93 37.88 -4.27
N LYS A 4 -23.96 37.03 -4.60
CA LYS A 4 -24.02 36.15 -5.76
C LYS A 4 -24.58 34.81 -5.32
N TYR A 5 -25.74 34.45 -5.87
CA TYR A 5 -26.36 33.15 -5.65
C TYR A 5 -26.19 32.28 -6.90
N THR A 6 -25.73 31.04 -6.72
CA THR A 6 -25.58 30.07 -7.81
C THR A 6 -26.63 28.98 -7.68
N PHE A 7 -27.51 28.86 -8.69
CA PHE A 7 -28.51 27.80 -8.76
C PHE A 7 -27.86 26.45 -9.04
N VAL A 8 -28.55 25.36 -8.68
CA VAL A 8 -28.12 23.98 -8.95
C VAL A 8 -27.95 23.71 -10.46
N THR A 9 -28.66 24.47 -11.30
CA THR A 9 -28.56 24.45 -12.76
C THR A 9 -27.31 25.15 -13.31
N GLY A 10 -26.52 25.81 -12.46
CA GLY A 10 -25.29 26.55 -12.84
C GLY A 10 -25.51 28.02 -13.18
N GLU A 11 -26.75 28.50 -13.19
CA GLU A 11 -27.07 29.92 -13.39
C GLU A 11 -26.66 30.73 -12.15
N THR A 12 -26.10 31.93 -12.35
CA THR A 12 -25.70 32.80 -11.23
C THR A 12 -26.43 34.12 -11.30
N VAL A 13 -27.09 34.49 -10.20
CA VAL A 13 -27.87 35.74 -10.08
C VAL A 13 -27.28 36.61 -8.98
N GLU A 14 -27.16 37.90 -9.24
CA GLU A 14 -26.79 38.90 -8.24
C GLU A 14 -28.05 39.49 -7.64
N ILE A 15 -28.18 39.38 -6.31
CA ILE A 15 -29.35 39.83 -5.57
C ILE A 15 -28.91 40.93 -4.61
N GLU A 16 -29.60 42.06 -4.65
CA GLU A 16 -29.48 43.10 -3.63
C GLU A 16 -30.30 42.71 -2.40
N VAL A 17 -29.62 42.58 -1.27
CA VAL A 17 -30.19 42.22 0.03
C VAL A 17 -29.78 43.21 1.10
N ASP A 18 -30.59 43.27 2.16
CA ASP A 18 -30.30 44.06 3.34
C ASP A 18 -29.02 43.60 4.06
N ALA A 19 -28.40 44.49 4.83
CA ALA A 19 -27.15 44.22 5.54
C ALA A 19 -27.29 43.10 6.59
N GLU A 20 -28.43 43.00 7.28
CA GLU A 20 -28.64 41.95 8.30
C GLU A 20 -28.67 40.56 7.65
N LEU A 21 -29.49 40.42 6.60
CA LEU A 21 -29.58 39.17 5.83
C LEU A 21 -28.25 38.81 5.18
N GLY A 22 -27.53 39.80 4.65
CA GLY A 22 -26.25 39.53 4.02
C GLY A 22 -25.18 39.03 4.98
N ASN A 23 -25.14 39.56 6.20
CA ASN A 23 -24.23 39.07 7.24
C ASN A 23 -24.56 37.62 7.65
N VAL A 24 -25.84 37.27 7.73
CA VAL A 24 -26.27 35.89 8.03
C VAL A 24 -25.82 34.92 6.93
N VAL A 25 -25.99 35.29 5.65
CA VAL A 25 -25.57 34.45 4.52
C VAL A 25 -24.06 34.22 4.53
N ILE A 26 -23.27 35.27 4.73
CA ILE A 26 -21.80 35.18 4.79
C ILE A 26 -21.37 34.26 5.95
N ALA A 27 -22.02 34.37 7.12
CA ALA A 27 -21.71 33.53 8.26
C ALA A 27 -22.01 32.04 7.97
N ILE A 28 -23.12 31.74 7.29
CA ILE A 28 -23.48 30.37 6.88
C ILE A 28 -22.44 29.80 5.91
N GLU A 29 -22.04 30.54 4.89
CA GLU A 29 -21.02 30.10 3.92
C GLU A 29 -19.68 29.79 4.60
N HIS A 30 -19.28 30.65 5.54
CA HIS A 30 -18.05 30.45 6.30
C HIS A 30 -18.12 29.19 7.17
N ASP A 31 -19.22 28.97 7.87
CA ASP A 31 -19.43 27.77 8.70
C ASP A 31 -19.49 26.49 7.86
N GLN A 32 -20.16 26.54 6.70
CA GLN A 32 -20.16 25.42 5.75
C GLN A 32 -18.74 25.09 5.29
N SER A 33 -17.97 26.09 4.85
CA SER A 33 -16.57 25.89 4.43
C SER A 33 -15.70 25.27 5.53
N ASN A 34 -15.90 25.69 6.77
CA ASN A 34 -15.16 25.13 7.90
C ASN A 34 -15.55 23.68 8.20
N ARG A 35 -16.84 23.35 8.10
CA ARG A 35 -17.32 21.96 8.24
C ARG A 35 -16.81 21.07 7.11
N ASP A 36 -16.85 21.54 5.86
CA ASP A 36 -16.35 20.80 4.71
C ASP A 36 -14.85 20.50 4.84
N ARG A 37 -14.06 21.49 5.30
CA ARG A 37 -12.64 21.30 5.62
C ARG A 37 -12.41 20.33 6.77
N ALA A 38 -13.28 20.32 7.77
CA ALA A 38 -13.20 19.37 8.87
C ALA A 38 -13.54 17.94 8.41
N GLU A 39 -14.50 17.80 7.50
CA GLU A 39 -14.94 16.52 6.95
C GLU A 39 -13.94 15.94 5.94
N THR A 40 -13.38 16.76 5.04
CA THR A 40 -12.36 16.31 4.09
C THR A 40 -11.09 15.78 4.76
N ARG A 41 -10.77 16.22 5.98
CA ARG A 41 -9.66 15.65 6.77
C ARG A 41 -9.91 14.22 7.24
N ARG A 42 -11.16 13.74 7.18
CA ARG A 42 -11.58 12.37 7.51
C ARG A 42 -11.75 11.50 6.26
N HIS A 43 -11.69 12.10 5.07
CA HIS A 43 -11.78 11.35 3.82
C HIS A 43 -10.50 10.57 3.57
N SER A 44 -10.68 9.30 3.22
CA SER A 44 -9.64 8.44 2.69
C SER A 44 -10.14 7.90 1.35
N SER A 45 -9.35 8.07 0.29
CA SER A 45 -9.78 7.58 -1.02
C SER A 45 -9.69 6.05 -1.07
N LEU A 46 -10.69 5.42 -1.68
CA LEU A 46 -10.72 3.97 -1.82
C LEU A 46 -9.52 3.46 -2.63
N ASP A 47 -9.11 4.18 -3.67
CA ASP A 47 -7.93 3.83 -4.48
C ASP A 47 -6.63 3.89 -3.66
N GLN A 48 -6.47 4.89 -2.78
CA GLN A 48 -5.29 4.97 -1.90
C GLN A 48 -5.28 3.83 -0.89
N LEU A 49 -6.45 3.44 -0.36
CA LEU A 49 -6.58 2.31 0.57
C LEU A 49 -6.26 0.98 -0.14
N ALA A 50 -6.77 0.77 -1.35
CA ALA A 50 -6.50 -0.41 -2.15
C ALA A 50 -5.00 -0.55 -2.51
N ALA A 51 -4.36 0.55 -2.91
CA ALA A 51 -2.91 0.58 -3.19
C ALA A 51 -2.06 0.29 -1.93
N ALA A 52 -2.53 0.67 -0.74
CA ALA A 52 -1.91 0.33 0.53
C ALA A 52 -2.19 -1.13 0.98
N GLY A 53 -2.88 -1.93 0.16
CA GLY A 53 -3.20 -3.33 0.44
C GLY A 53 -4.43 -3.54 1.32
N PHE A 54 -5.24 -2.49 1.55
CA PHE A 54 -6.53 -2.60 2.22
C PHE A 54 -7.63 -2.79 1.17
N ASP A 55 -8.01 -4.05 0.93
CA ASP A 55 -9.17 -4.40 0.12
C ASP A 55 -10.32 -4.78 1.06
N PRO A 56 -11.36 -3.93 1.23
CA PRO A 56 -12.51 -4.28 2.04
C PRO A 56 -13.22 -5.47 1.39
N ALA A 57 -13.06 -6.64 1.98
CA ALA A 57 -13.64 -7.89 1.48
C ALA A 57 -15.12 -7.70 1.12
N ASP A 58 -15.45 -7.90 -0.14
CA ASP A 58 -16.83 -7.86 -0.60
C ASP A 58 -17.59 -9.03 0.01
N LYS A 59 -18.47 -8.75 0.98
CA LYS A 59 -19.28 -9.78 1.66
C LYS A 59 -20.27 -10.46 0.69
N ALA A 60 -20.46 -9.88 -0.50
CA ALA A 60 -21.27 -10.42 -1.58
C ALA A 60 -20.44 -11.16 -2.66
N ALA A 61 -19.16 -11.45 -2.40
CA ALA A 61 -18.37 -12.31 -3.29
C ALA A 61 -19.14 -13.62 -3.53
N GLY A 62 -19.55 -13.84 -4.78
CA GLY A 62 -20.26 -15.05 -5.18
C GLY A 62 -19.44 -16.31 -4.82
N PRO A 63 -20.07 -17.49 -4.69
CA PRO A 63 -19.38 -18.71 -4.29
C PRO A 63 -18.11 -19.03 -5.10
N ALA A 64 -18.09 -18.63 -6.38
CA ALA A 64 -16.93 -18.75 -7.26
C ALA A 64 -15.74 -17.89 -6.83
N ALA A 65 -15.96 -16.60 -6.52
CA ALA A 65 -14.89 -15.68 -6.10
C ALA A 65 -14.26 -16.11 -4.77
N VAL A 66 -15.08 -16.61 -3.83
CA VAL A 66 -14.59 -17.17 -2.56
C VAL A 66 -13.75 -18.43 -2.78
N PHE A 67 -14.13 -19.28 -3.74
CA PHE A 67 -13.40 -20.49 -4.07
C PHE A 67 -12.06 -20.17 -4.74
N GLU A 68 -12.04 -19.25 -5.71
CA GLU A 68 -10.80 -18.77 -6.36
C GLU A 68 -9.83 -18.17 -5.34
N GLN A 69 -10.31 -17.35 -4.40
CA GLN A 69 -9.48 -16.81 -3.32
C GLN A 69 -8.91 -17.90 -2.43
N LYS A 70 -9.72 -18.91 -2.06
CA LYS A 70 -9.25 -20.05 -1.26
C LYS A 70 -8.21 -20.88 -2.00
N GLU A 71 -8.39 -21.13 -3.29
CA GLU A 71 -7.41 -21.82 -4.13
C GLU A 71 -6.12 -21.01 -4.27
N ALA A 72 -6.22 -19.68 -4.46
CA ALA A 72 -5.06 -18.80 -4.51
C ALA A 72 -4.27 -18.82 -3.19
N ILE A 73 -4.98 -18.75 -2.05
CA ILE A 73 -4.37 -18.86 -0.72
C ILE A 73 -3.73 -20.24 -0.53
N ALA A 74 -4.42 -21.33 -0.90
CA ALA A 74 -3.89 -22.68 -0.80
C ALA A 74 -2.63 -22.83 -1.66
N ALA A 75 -2.67 -22.39 -2.92
CA ALA A 75 -1.52 -22.37 -3.83
C ALA A 75 -0.35 -21.58 -3.22
N HIS A 76 -0.61 -20.40 -2.67
CA HIS A 76 0.40 -19.60 -1.98
C HIS A 76 1.01 -20.35 -0.78
N LEU A 77 0.20 -20.98 0.07
CA LEU A 77 0.67 -21.75 1.22
C LEU A 77 1.53 -22.94 0.79
N THR A 78 1.14 -23.65 -0.27
CA THR A 78 1.95 -24.75 -0.82
C THR A 78 3.29 -24.25 -1.36
N ASN A 79 3.32 -23.10 -2.04
CA ASN A 79 4.54 -22.47 -2.52
C ASN A 79 5.46 -22.05 -1.37
N LEU A 80 4.91 -21.49 -0.28
CA LEU A 80 5.68 -21.18 0.92
C LEU A 80 6.25 -22.44 1.59
N ALA A 81 5.49 -23.53 1.64
CA ALA A 81 5.95 -24.80 2.20
C ALA A 81 7.11 -25.37 1.35
N LYS A 82 6.98 -25.35 0.02
CA LYS A 82 8.07 -25.72 -0.90
C LYS A 82 9.30 -24.84 -0.70
N LEU A 83 9.13 -23.52 -0.64
CA LEU A 83 10.22 -22.58 -0.40
C LEU A 83 10.92 -22.86 0.95
N ARG A 84 10.16 -23.09 2.03
CA ARG A 84 10.72 -23.46 3.34
C ARG A 84 11.54 -24.74 3.28
N LYS A 85 11.05 -25.77 2.58
CA LYS A 85 11.78 -27.03 2.40
C LYS A 85 13.08 -26.80 1.64
N VAL A 86 13.02 -26.11 0.51
CA VAL A 86 14.20 -25.79 -0.30
C VAL A 86 15.21 -24.95 0.49
N MET A 87 14.74 -23.97 1.26
CA MET A 87 15.58 -23.16 2.15
C MET A 87 16.31 -24.01 3.19
N SER A 88 15.67 -25.08 3.71
CA SER A 88 16.31 -25.99 4.66
C SER A 88 17.40 -26.88 4.02
N GLU A 89 17.37 -27.08 2.71
CA GLU A 89 18.37 -27.86 1.95
C GLU A 89 19.62 -27.04 1.58
N LEU A 90 19.59 -25.71 1.79
CA LEU A 90 20.77 -24.86 1.57
C LEU A 90 21.85 -25.11 2.62
N LEU A 91 23.11 -24.85 2.25
CA LEU A 91 24.21 -24.91 3.21
C LEU A 91 24.02 -23.83 4.30
N PRO A 92 24.48 -24.06 5.54
CA PRO A 92 24.34 -23.10 6.65
C PRO A 92 24.87 -21.70 6.30
N GLN A 93 26.01 -21.62 5.60
CA GLN A 93 26.58 -20.34 5.15
C GLN A 93 25.69 -19.62 4.12
N GLN A 94 24.95 -20.36 3.28
CA GLN A 94 24.02 -19.78 2.32
C GLN A 94 22.76 -19.28 3.02
N GLN A 95 22.26 -20.01 4.01
CA GLN A 95 21.13 -19.59 4.84
C GLN A 95 21.46 -18.32 5.65
N ASP A 96 22.64 -18.27 6.26
CA ASP A 96 23.10 -17.12 7.03
C ASP A 96 23.18 -15.84 6.16
N LEU A 97 23.70 -15.97 4.94
CA LEU A 97 23.76 -14.85 4.00
C LEU A 97 22.37 -14.33 3.62
N ILE A 98 21.41 -15.23 3.36
CA ILE A 98 20.01 -14.85 3.08
C ILE A 98 19.39 -14.18 4.31
N ARG A 99 19.64 -14.71 5.52
CA ARG A 99 19.16 -14.15 6.77
C ARG A 99 19.62 -12.70 6.95
N LYS A 100 20.93 -12.47 6.83
CA LYS A 100 21.54 -11.14 6.96
C LYS A 100 20.96 -10.12 5.98
N ILE A 101 20.72 -10.52 4.74
CA ILE A 101 20.22 -9.61 3.68
C ILE A 101 18.71 -9.36 3.80
N TYR A 102 17.90 -10.42 3.88
CA TYR A 102 16.45 -10.30 3.73
C TYR A 102 15.67 -10.21 5.04
N PHE A 103 16.24 -10.65 6.17
CA PHE A 103 15.57 -10.60 7.48
C PHE A 103 16.17 -9.54 8.39
N GLU A 104 17.49 -9.34 8.33
CA GLU A 104 18.19 -8.33 9.15
C GLU A 104 18.43 -7.02 8.40
N ASN A 105 18.04 -6.94 7.12
CA ASN A 105 18.20 -5.75 6.25
C ASN A 105 19.64 -5.20 6.21
N ARG A 106 20.65 -6.06 6.35
CA ARG A 106 22.07 -5.65 6.26
C ARG A 106 22.47 -5.40 4.81
N THR A 107 23.30 -4.39 4.60
CA THR A 107 23.87 -4.09 3.28
C THR A 107 24.97 -5.09 2.92
N MET A 108 25.12 -5.38 1.63
CA MET A 108 26.17 -6.27 1.13
C MET A 108 27.56 -5.75 1.46
N THR A 109 27.75 -4.43 1.50
CA THR A 109 29.00 -3.78 1.92
C THR A 109 29.33 -4.05 3.38
N SER A 110 28.33 -3.99 4.27
CA SER A 110 28.52 -4.28 5.70
C SER A 110 28.96 -5.74 5.89
N ILE A 111 28.29 -6.68 5.21
CA ILE A 111 28.60 -8.12 5.26
C ILE A 111 29.99 -8.40 4.67
N ALA A 112 30.34 -7.75 3.57
CA ALA A 112 31.65 -7.88 2.94
C ALA A 112 32.79 -7.43 3.86
N ASN A 113 32.59 -6.32 4.59
CA ASN A 113 33.55 -5.84 5.58
C ASN A 113 33.68 -6.79 6.78
N GLU A 114 32.57 -7.33 7.29
CA GLU A 114 32.54 -8.31 8.39
C GLU A 114 33.30 -9.59 8.03
N GLU A 115 33.10 -10.10 6.81
CA GLU A 115 33.74 -11.33 6.32
C GLU A 115 35.13 -11.10 5.67
N ALA A 116 35.62 -9.86 5.64
CA ALA A 116 36.86 -9.45 4.97
C ALA A 116 36.95 -9.89 3.49
N VAL A 117 35.83 -9.81 2.77
CA VAL A 117 35.72 -10.16 1.34
C VAL A 117 35.30 -8.95 0.51
N SER A 118 35.44 -9.03 -0.81
CA SER A 118 34.92 -7.99 -1.70
C SER A 118 33.40 -8.04 -1.80
N VAL A 119 32.78 -6.88 -2.04
CA VAL A 119 31.32 -6.80 -2.28
C VAL A 119 30.90 -7.66 -3.48
N ALA A 120 31.76 -7.73 -4.51
CA ALA A 120 31.54 -8.59 -5.68
C ALA A 120 31.46 -10.08 -5.30
N ALA A 121 32.28 -10.55 -4.35
CA ALA A 121 32.22 -11.92 -3.88
C ALA A 121 30.88 -12.23 -3.18
N ILE A 122 30.35 -11.31 -2.39
CA ILE A 122 29.02 -11.44 -1.78
C ILE A 122 27.92 -11.49 -2.86
N HIS A 123 28.01 -10.63 -3.88
CA HIS A 123 27.08 -10.64 -5.00
C HIS A 123 27.09 -11.98 -5.76
N ASP A 124 28.25 -12.53 -6.07
CA ASP A 124 28.37 -13.81 -6.76
C ASP A 124 27.86 -14.99 -5.92
N ARG A 125 28.10 -14.96 -4.60
CA ARG A 125 27.50 -15.94 -3.68
C ARG A 125 25.98 -15.87 -3.71
N LEU A 126 25.42 -14.67 -3.65
CA LEU A 126 23.97 -14.45 -3.70
C LEU A 126 23.37 -14.92 -5.04
N LYS A 127 24.04 -14.61 -6.15
CA LYS A 127 23.64 -15.08 -7.49
C LYS A 127 23.59 -16.61 -7.57
N LYS A 128 24.60 -17.30 -7.03
CA LYS A 128 24.63 -18.79 -6.99
C LYS A 128 23.51 -19.34 -6.11
N ILE A 129 23.20 -18.68 -4.99
CA ILE A 129 22.08 -19.03 -4.12
C ILE A 129 20.76 -18.93 -4.89
N HIS A 130 20.49 -17.81 -5.56
CA HIS A 130 19.27 -17.64 -6.36
C HIS A 130 19.15 -18.68 -7.48
N GLN A 131 20.26 -19.01 -8.15
CA GLN A 131 20.28 -20.06 -9.17
C GLN A 131 19.94 -21.45 -8.58
N LYS A 132 20.45 -21.78 -7.39
CA LYS A 132 20.10 -23.04 -6.70
C LYS A 132 18.62 -23.06 -6.32
N LEU A 133 18.13 -21.98 -5.70
CA LEU A 133 16.72 -21.86 -5.35
C LEU A 133 15.83 -22.03 -6.60
N LYS A 134 16.15 -21.34 -7.70
CA LYS A 134 15.41 -21.47 -8.95
C LYS A 134 15.36 -22.92 -9.47
N LYS A 135 16.45 -23.68 -9.36
CA LYS A 135 16.49 -25.09 -9.78
C LYS A 135 15.68 -26.02 -8.88
N LEU A 136 15.62 -25.72 -7.58
CA LEU A 136 14.91 -26.53 -6.58
C LEU A 136 13.41 -26.19 -6.48
N LEU A 137 13.03 -24.98 -6.88
CA LEU A 137 11.63 -24.52 -6.97
C LEU A 137 10.99 -24.74 -8.35
N SER A 138 11.80 -24.98 -9.39
CA SER A 138 11.33 -25.40 -10.71
C SER A 138 10.86 -26.85 -10.69
#